data_AF-A0A0R1TTS5-F1
#
_entry.id   AF-A0A0R1TTS5-F1
#
_cell.length_a   1.000
_cell.length_b   1.000
_cell.length_c   1.000
_cell.angle_alpha   90.00
_cell.angle_beta   90.00
_cell.angle_gamma   90.00
#
_symmetry.space_group_name_H-M   'P 1'
#
loop_
_entity.id
_entity.type
_entity.pdbx_description
1 polymer ?
#
loop_
_entity_poly.entity_id
_entity_poly.type
_entity_poly.pdbx_seq_one_letter_code
_entity_poly.pdbx_strand_id
1 'polypeptide(L)'
;MYTGVIFGSVAKKFNFYEEIVKSLEQIRSMDEYVAYFIVQLLQKLDRDKDAITDDENIKKRFTEIINLIDDEKLKKLKRQVYIFLNQHVEEVFSLEVKNLCNLSDVTLDFIKDNGGGNPKLYEYLIEVRPWYFIWNFDDFKKLFGKNPQLFVQLLKCYENSDFHSKSSLLPMLLSARSKSKLKGIVDEFIDEYRQELEQALSSERLEDIYFTVEYVKELLRYLRKIKDKRAYHFEVLAENQEEKATAYLLEHGQEISCNIPWSEVLTTWDKSSTSYDKLKYIVSTSLDRAGGNKGLSDLLTLSDDYYTNAHVVHLETTLLVGQAVFYEIMMKDERLAEYTECVNEFLIKIDQLDDDLEEGVLFQGQMLLDNFKILANNLTIKDSTLISTLSYNVEMLACALIEKLLRKQFLRENMDKIYVPIKEKMLGSLLDHQNEVRLQAFSQEHLQNLKYYLGSVGKEGSLGHDYRNRLAHLARLKNRDLNPQIAARMMYLFTDVLVKIVEWNDFK
;
A
#
# COMPACT_ATOMS: atom_id res chain seq x y z
N MET A 1 1.36 32.44 -4.84
CA MET A 1 1.94 33.23 -5.94
C MET A 1 0.94 33.45 -7.09
N TYR A 2 0.15 32.46 -7.53
CA TYR A 2 -0.86 32.63 -8.58
C TYR A 2 -2.08 33.48 -8.20
N THR A 3 -2.48 33.52 -6.93
CA THR A 3 -3.66 34.26 -6.44
C THR A 3 -3.48 35.79 -6.43
N GLY A 4 -2.29 36.30 -6.07
CA GLY A 4 -1.98 37.73 -6.08
C GLY A 4 -1.93 38.36 -7.48
N VAL A 5 -1.53 37.58 -8.50
CA VAL A 5 -1.52 38.03 -9.92
C VAL A 5 -2.95 38.19 -10.45
N ILE A 6 -3.87 37.31 -10.05
CA ILE A 6 -5.29 37.39 -10.42
C ILE A 6 -5.92 38.66 -9.86
N PHE A 7 -5.72 38.97 -8.57
CA PHE A 7 -6.27 40.19 -7.96
C PHE A 7 -5.67 41.49 -8.54
N GLY A 8 -4.37 41.51 -8.85
CA GLY A 8 -3.75 42.63 -9.55
C GLY A 8 -4.33 42.89 -10.95
N SER A 9 -4.82 41.84 -11.62
CA SER A 9 -5.54 41.97 -12.90
C SER A 9 -7.02 42.38 -12.71
N VAL A 10 -7.68 41.88 -11.66
CA VAL A 10 -9.05 42.26 -11.26
C VAL A 10 -9.12 43.74 -10.92
N ALA A 11 -8.12 44.24 -10.17
CA ALA A 11 -8.04 45.63 -9.74
C ALA A 11 -7.91 46.63 -10.89
N LYS A 12 -7.34 46.20 -12.03
CA LYS A 12 -7.21 47.02 -13.25
C LYS A 12 -8.49 47.07 -14.08
N LYS A 13 -9.50 46.24 -13.78
CA LYS A 13 -10.74 46.11 -14.55
C LYS A 13 -12.01 46.18 -13.69
N PHE A 14 -11.97 46.85 -12.54
CA PHE A 14 -13.13 46.93 -11.63
C PHE A 14 -14.44 47.39 -12.31
N ASN A 15 -14.38 48.38 -13.19
CA ASN A 15 -15.57 48.86 -13.91
C ASN A 15 -16.20 47.76 -14.79
N PHE A 16 -15.40 46.87 -15.37
CA PHE A 16 -15.88 45.75 -16.18
C PHE A 16 -16.62 44.71 -15.32
N TYR A 17 -16.09 44.38 -14.14
CA TYR A 17 -16.77 43.45 -13.22
C TYR A 17 -18.04 44.05 -12.62
N GLU A 18 -18.02 45.35 -12.29
CA GLU A 18 -19.20 46.08 -11.83
C GLU A 18 -20.31 46.07 -12.89
N GLU A 19 -19.96 46.30 -14.16
CA GLU A 19 -20.88 46.24 -15.29
C GLU A 19 -21.47 44.83 -15.45
N ILE A 20 -20.63 43.78 -15.41
CA ILE A 20 -21.08 42.38 -15.46
C ILE A 20 -22.09 42.05 -14.36
N VAL A 21 -21.81 42.44 -13.11
CA VAL A 21 -22.70 42.14 -11.97
C VAL A 21 -24.04 42.86 -12.15
N LYS A 22 -24.01 44.12 -12.60
CA LYS A 22 -25.22 44.92 -12.82
C LYS A 22 -26.05 44.42 -14.01
N SER A 23 -25.40 44.01 -15.10
CA SER A 23 -26.08 43.63 -16.35
C SER A 23 -26.62 42.20 -16.36
N LEU A 24 -26.14 41.32 -15.47
CA LEU A 24 -26.55 39.92 -15.44
C LEU A 24 -27.98 39.73 -14.91
N GLU A 25 -28.97 39.79 -15.80
CA GLU A 25 -30.39 39.60 -15.46
C GLU A 25 -30.95 38.24 -15.85
N GLN A 26 -30.39 37.61 -16.87
CA GLN A 26 -30.84 36.36 -17.45
C GLN A 26 -29.68 35.65 -18.15
N ILE A 27 -29.88 34.38 -18.53
CA ILE A 27 -28.90 33.59 -19.27
C ILE A 27 -29.56 33.08 -20.56
N ARG A 28 -29.28 33.77 -21.67
CA ARG A 28 -29.75 33.45 -23.03
C ARG A 28 -28.63 33.40 -24.06
N SER A 29 -27.43 33.85 -23.71
CA SER A 29 -26.25 33.90 -24.57
C SER A 29 -25.01 33.35 -23.86
N MET A 30 -23.97 33.03 -24.63
CA MET A 30 -22.68 32.59 -24.09
C MET A 30 -22.03 33.66 -23.20
N ASP A 31 -22.16 34.94 -23.53
CA ASP A 31 -21.60 36.03 -22.73
C ASP A 31 -22.26 36.11 -21.35
N GLU A 32 -23.59 36.01 -21.28
CA GLU A 32 -24.33 35.97 -20.02
C GLU A 32 -24.03 34.70 -19.22
N TYR A 33 -23.81 33.58 -19.91
CA TYR A 33 -23.41 32.30 -19.30
C TYR A 33 -22.03 32.41 -18.64
N VAL A 34 -21.04 32.97 -19.34
CA VAL A 34 -19.70 33.23 -18.80
C VAL A 34 -19.76 34.25 -17.66
N ALA A 35 -20.55 35.32 -17.82
CA ALA A 35 -20.78 36.32 -16.78
C ALA A 35 -21.27 35.70 -15.48
N TYR A 36 -22.21 34.74 -15.53
CA TYR A 36 -22.68 34.02 -14.34
C TYR A 36 -21.53 33.36 -13.56
N PHE A 37 -20.60 32.68 -14.25
CA PHE A 37 -19.45 32.05 -13.60
C PHE A 37 -18.42 33.05 -13.08
N ILE A 38 -18.25 34.19 -13.77
CA ILE A 38 -17.42 35.29 -13.27
C ILE A 38 -17.99 35.81 -11.95
N VAL A 39 -19.31 36.02 -11.86
CA VAL A 39 -19.95 36.48 -10.61
C VAL A 39 -19.78 35.45 -9.50
N GLN A 40 -19.96 34.15 -9.77
CA GLN A 40 -19.70 33.07 -8.81
C GLN A 40 -18.24 33.05 -8.32
N LEU A 41 -17.28 33.28 -9.21
CA LEU A 41 -15.85 33.35 -8.87
C LEU A 41 -15.55 34.53 -7.95
N LEU A 42 -16.14 35.70 -8.21
CA LEU A 42 -16.02 36.87 -7.33
C LEU A 42 -16.51 36.55 -5.91
N GLN A 43 -17.65 35.86 -5.76
CA GLN A 43 -18.15 35.42 -4.45
C GLN A 43 -17.20 34.45 -3.72
N LYS A 44 -16.57 33.53 -4.45
CA LYS A 44 -15.57 32.62 -3.86
C LYS A 44 -14.34 33.40 -3.37
N LEU A 45 -13.87 34.36 -4.17
CA LEU A 45 -12.70 35.19 -3.86
C LEU A 45 -12.90 36.12 -2.66
N ASP A 46 -14.13 36.53 -2.34
CA ASP A 46 -14.42 37.34 -1.15
C ASP A 46 -13.99 36.65 0.15
N ARG A 47 -14.05 35.31 0.20
CA ARG A 47 -13.63 34.52 1.38
C ARG A 47 -12.12 34.56 1.61
N ASP A 48 -11.35 34.79 0.56
CA ASP A 48 -9.88 34.72 0.60
C ASP A 48 -9.24 36.12 0.46
N LYS A 49 -10.03 37.20 0.40
CA LYS A 49 -9.56 38.55 0.05
C LYS A 49 -8.40 39.06 0.93
N ASP A 50 -8.41 38.73 2.22
CA ASP A 50 -7.38 39.15 3.17
C ASP A 50 -6.06 38.39 2.99
N ALA A 51 -6.10 37.19 2.39
CA ALA A 51 -4.90 36.44 2.04
C ALA A 51 -4.32 36.82 0.68
N ILE A 52 -5.08 37.57 -0.15
CA ILE A 52 -4.73 37.83 -1.54
C ILE A 52 -4.04 39.19 -1.75
N THR A 53 -4.38 40.22 -0.97
CA THR A 53 -3.75 41.55 -1.08
C THR A 53 -3.78 42.29 0.26
N ASP A 54 -2.73 43.05 0.57
CA ASP A 54 -2.66 43.94 1.73
C ASP A 54 -3.17 45.37 1.43
N ASP A 55 -3.54 45.65 0.17
CA ASP A 55 -4.02 46.97 -0.24
C ASP A 55 -5.50 47.20 0.15
N GLU A 56 -5.71 48.01 1.19
CA GLU A 56 -7.03 48.36 1.72
C GLU A 56 -7.96 49.06 0.72
N ASN A 57 -7.44 49.83 -0.24
CA ASN A 57 -8.28 50.47 -1.26
C ASN A 57 -8.83 49.45 -2.26
N ILE A 58 -8.01 48.47 -2.64
CA ILE A 58 -8.42 47.37 -3.52
C ILE A 58 -9.45 46.50 -2.80
N LYS A 59 -9.24 46.18 -1.51
CA LYS A 59 -10.20 45.41 -0.70
C LYS A 59 -11.55 46.12 -0.59
N LYS A 60 -11.55 47.43 -0.33
CA LYS A 60 -12.77 48.23 -0.23
C LYS A 60 -13.57 48.20 -1.54
N ARG A 61 -12.90 48.44 -2.66
CA ARG A 61 -13.54 48.47 -3.98
C ARG A 61 -14.02 47.10 -4.44
N PHE A 62 -13.31 46.03 -4.08
CA PHE A 62 -13.76 44.66 -4.29
C PHE A 62 -15.03 44.38 -3.47
N THR A 63 -15.05 44.78 -2.19
CA THR A 63 -16.23 44.64 -1.32
C THR A 63 -17.44 45.41 -1.85
N GLU A 64 -17.23 46.61 -2.43
CA GLU A 64 -18.29 47.36 -3.10
C GLU A 64 -18.92 46.58 -4.26
N ILE A 65 -18.12 45.87 -5.07
CA ILE A 65 -18.63 45.02 -6.15
C ILE A 65 -19.36 43.79 -5.61
N ILE A 66 -18.82 43.14 -4.56
CA ILE A 66 -19.48 41.98 -3.93
C ILE A 66 -20.85 42.37 -3.36
N ASN A 67 -20.98 43.56 -2.78
CA ASN A 67 -22.25 44.06 -2.26
C ASN A 67 -23.30 44.32 -3.35
N LEU A 68 -22.91 44.41 -4.62
CA LEU A 68 -23.85 44.50 -5.75
C LEU A 68 -24.42 43.14 -6.15
N ILE A 69 -23.84 42.04 -5.67
CA ILE A 69 -24.27 40.69 -6.03
C ILE A 69 -25.51 40.32 -5.22
N ASP A 70 -26.61 40.05 -5.93
CA ASP A 70 -27.85 39.54 -5.33
C ASP A 70 -27.86 38.00 -5.32
N ASP A 71 -27.71 37.40 -4.14
CA ASP A 71 -27.71 35.95 -3.93
C ASP A 71 -29.04 35.28 -4.32
N GLU A 72 -30.18 35.93 -4.09
CA GLU A 72 -31.47 35.38 -4.49
C GLU A 72 -31.61 35.37 -6.01
N LYS A 73 -31.12 36.42 -6.67
CA LYS A 73 -31.06 36.49 -8.13
C LYS A 73 -30.19 35.37 -8.69
N LEU A 74 -28.98 35.16 -8.15
CA LEU A 74 -28.09 34.08 -8.59
C LEU A 74 -28.71 32.68 -8.41
N LYS A 75 -29.43 32.45 -7.31
CA LYS A 75 -30.18 31.20 -7.09
C LYS A 75 -31.27 30.99 -8.15
N LYS A 76 -31.98 32.04 -8.57
CA LYS A 76 -32.98 31.97 -9.65
C LYS A 76 -32.33 31.71 -11.00
N LEU A 77 -31.19 32.35 -11.27
CA LEU A 77 -30.42 32.18 -12.51
C LEU A 77 -29.86 30.77 -12.66
N LYS A 78 -29.57 30.05 -11.56
CA LYS A 78 -29.12 28.65 -11.57
C LYS A 78 -29.98 27.75 -12.46
N ARG A 79 -31.30 27.93 -12.46
CA ARG A 79 -32.21 27.15 -13.33
C ARG A 79 -32.01 27.48 -14.81
N GLN A 80 -31.75 28.75 -15.12
CA GLN A 80 -31.47 29.21 -16.48
C GLN A 80 -30.12 28.69 -16.98
N VAL A 81 -29.11 28.57 -16.12
CA VAL A 81 -27.82 27.91 -16.46
C VAL A 81 -28.06 26.50 -17.00
N TYR A 82 -28.88 25.69 -16.30
CA TYR A 82 -29.20 24.34 -16.77
C TYR A 82 -30.04 24.34 -18.05
N ILE A 83 -30.98 25.28 -18.22
CA ILE A 83 -31.76 25.39 -19.46
C ILE A 83 -30.82 25.71 -20.64
N PHE A 84 -29.93 26.69 -20.47
CA PHE A 84 -28.94 27.07 -21.45
C PHE A 84 -28.00 25.90 -21.78
N LEU A 85 -27.46 25.22 -20.76
CA LEU A 85 -26.62 24.03 -20.94
C LEU A 85 -27.29 22.93 -21.75
N ASN A 86 -28.57 22.64 -21.49
CA ASN A 86 -29.27 21.60 -22.24
C ASN A 86 -29.43 21.93 -23.74
N GLN A 87 -29.35 23.21 -24.12
CA GLN A 87 -29.48 23.69 -25.50
C GLN A 87 -28.12 23.90 -26.18
N HIS A 88 -27.10 24.26 -25.41
CA HIS A 88 -25.78 24.70 -25.90
C HIS A 88 -24.62 23.84 -25.38
N VAL A 89 -24.87 22.60 -24.94
CA VAL A 89 -23.82 21.72 -24.37
C VAL A 89 -22.65 21.54 -25.34
N GLU A 90 -22.94 21.32 -26.61
CA GLU A 90 -21.89 21.19 -27.63
C GLU A 90 -21.07 22.46 -27.74
N GLU A 91 -21.68 23.65 -27.73
CA GLU A 91 -20.96 24.92 -27.81
C GLU A 91 -20.05 25.15 -26.59
N VAL A 92 -20.53 24.83 -25.38
CA VAL A 92 -19.74 24.96 -24.14
C VAL A 92 -18.55 24.00 -24.10
N PHE A 93 -18.67 22.81 -24.70
CA PHE A 93 -17.66 21.74 -24.60
C PHE A 93 -16.88 21.43 -25.89
N SER A 94 -17.29 21.95 -27.05
CA SER A 94 -16.60 21.82 -28.35
C SER A 94 -15.45 22.81 -28.53
N LEU A 95 -15.50 23.90 -27.78
CA LEU A 95 -14.52 24.95 -27.85
C LEU A 95 -13.26 24.56 -27.06
N GLU A 96 -12.26 24.03 -27.76
CA GLU A 96 -10.88 24.41 -27.45
C GLU A 96 -10.72 25.92 -27.72
N VAL A 97 -11.40 26.80 -26.97
CA VAL A 97 -10.99 28.21 -26.96
C VAL A 97 -9.68 28.24 -26.19
N LYS A 98 -8.58 27.98 -26.91
CA LYS A 98 -7.20 27.99 -26.43
C LYS A 98 -6.78 29.24 -25.66
N ASN A 99 -7.66 30.25 -25.51
CA ASN A 99 -7.36 31.54 -24.90
C ASN A 99 -8.48 32.15 -24.01
N LEU A 100 -9.62 31.50 -23.78
CA LEU A 100 -10.65 32.01 -22.85
C LEU A 100 -10.94 30.91 -21.83
N CYS A 101 -10.32 31.05 -20.65
CA CYS A 101 -10.65 30.46 -19.35
C CYS A 101 -11.45 29.14 -19.38
N ASN A 102 -10.83 28.01 -19.00
CA ASN A 102 -11.39 26.67 -18.69
C ASN A 102 -12.91 26.57 -18.38
N LEU A 103 -13.77 26.96 -19.31
CA LEU A 103 -15.22 27.09 -19.07
C LEU A 103 -15.84 25.71 -18.92
N SER A 104 -15.32 24.72 -19.65
CA SER A 104 -15.69 23.32 -19.52
C SER A 104 -15.49 22.82 -18.09
N ASP A 105 -14.34 23.11 -17.49
CA ASP A 105 -13.98 22.60 -16.16
C ASP A 105 -14.83 23.29 -15.08
N VAL A 106 -14.96 24.61 -15.18
CA VAL A 106 -15.82 25.40 -14.29
C VAL A 106 -17.28 24.93 -14.37
N THR A 107 -17.74 24.60 -15.58
CA THR A 107 -19.09 24.06 -15.81
C THR A 107 -19.25 22.67 -15.19
N LEU A 108 -18.26 21.79 -15.33
CA LEU A 108 -18.27 20.45 -14.73
C LEU A 108 -18.26 20.52 -13.20
N ASP A 109 -17.47 21.41 -12.61
CA ASP A 109 -17.45 21.66 -11.17
C ASP A 109 -18.80 22.20 -10.69
N PHE A 110 -19.40 23.11 -11.45
CA PHE A 110 -20.74 23.58 -11.14
C PHE A 110 -21.77 22.45 -11.14
N ILE A 111 -21.75 21.58 -12.17
CA ILE A 111 -22.66 20.44 -12.24
C ILE A 111 -22.48 19.50 -11.05
N LYS A 112 -21.21 19.22 -10.68
CA LYS A 112 -20.83 18.40 -9.52
C LYS A 112 -21.37 18.99 -8.21
N ASP A 113 -21.09 20.26 -7.94
CA ASP A 113 -21.45 20.92 -6.67
C ASP A 113 -22.96 21.10 -6.49
N ASN A 114 -23.68 21.30 -7.60
CA ASN A 114 -25.04 21.78 -7.55
C ASN A 114 -26.10 20.71 -7.83
N GLY A 115 -25.76 19.68 -8.60
CA GLY A 115 -26.67 18.67 -9.11
C GLY A 115 -27.82 19.22 -9.97
N GLY A 116 -28.30 18.43 -10.92
CA GLY A 116 -29.44 18.80 -11.78
C GLY A 116 -29.14 18.71 -13.27
N GLY A 117 -30.05 19.15 -14.12
CA GLY A 117 -29.96 18.95 -15.56
C GLY A 117 -30.71 17.71 -16.06
N ASN A 118 -30.96 17.67 -17.37
CA ASN A 118 -31.68 16.58 -18.02
C ASN A 118 -30.74 15.36 -18.18
N PRO A 119 -31.21 14.11 -18.05
CA PRO A 119 -30.44 12.91 -18.45
C PRO A 119 -29.64 13.06 -19.74
N LYS A 120 -30.19 13.69 -20.79
CA LYS A 120 -29.51 13.95 -22.07
C LYS A 120 -28.21 14.76 -21.95
N LEU A 121 -28.15 15.71 -21.01
CA LEU A 121 -26.93 16.45 -20.73
C LEU A 121 -25.83 15.50 -20.25
N TYR A 122 -26.18 14.58 -19.35
CA TYR A 122 -25.23 13.62 -18.81
C TYR A 122 -24.81 12.55 -19.83
N GLU A 123 -25.73 12.12 -20.70
CA GLU A 123 -25.39 11.23 -21.82
C GLU A 123 -24.26 11.83 -22.68
N TYR A 124 -24.41 13.10 -23.09
CA TYR A 124 -23.38 13.81 -23.84
C TYR A 124 -22.06 13.98 -23.05
N LEU A 125 -22.16 14.41 -21.80
CA LEU A 125 -20.96 14.66 -20.99
C LEU A 125 -20.17 13.39 -20.69
N ILE A 126 -20.83 12.25 -20.53
CA ILE A 126 -20.18 10.95 -20.34
C ILE A 126 -19.39 10.56 -21.59
N GLU A 127 -19.92 10.83 -22.78
CA GLU A 127 -19.21 10.57 -24.04
C GLU A 127 -17.98 11.46 -24.22
N VAL A 128 -18.09 12.75 -23.88
CA VAL A 128 -17.04 13.73 -24.14
C VAL A 128 -16.00 13.82 -23.02
N ARG A 129 -16.37 13.51 -21.76
CA ARG A 129 -15.52 13.63 -20.56
C ARG A 129 -15.73 12.46 -19.58
N PRO A 130 -15.57 11.19 -19.99
CA PRO A 130 -15.83 10.03 -19.14
C PRO A 130 -14.95 10.00 -17.87
N TRP A 131 -13.68 10.38 -17.98
CA TRP A 131 -12.72 10.41 -16.86
C TRP A 131 -13.16 11.28 -15.69
N TYR A 132 -13.85 12.39 -15.95
CA TYR A 132 -14.33 13.29 -14.90
C TYR A 132 -15.33 12.60 -13.97
N PHE A 133 -16.21 11.76 -14.53
CA PHE A 133 -17.20 11.00 -13.76
C PHE A 133 -16.58 9.85 -12.97
N ILE A 134 -15.46 9.28 -13.44
CA ILE A 134 -14.74 8.23 -12.71
C ILE A 134 -14.03 8.83 -11.50
N TRP A 135 -13.27 9.92 -11.68
CA TRP A 135 -12.52 10.54 -10.58
C TRP A 135 -13.42 11.20 -9.54
N ASN A 136 -14.59 11.70 -9.94
CA ASN A 136 -15.58 12.30 -9.03
C ASN A 136 -16.80 11.38 -8.80
N PHE A 137 -16.62 10.06 -8.89
CA PHE A 137 -17.74 9.11 -8.86
C PHE A 137 -18.63 9.25 -7.63
N ASP A 138 -18.05 9.49 -6.46
CA ASP A 138 -18.82 9.58 -5.21
C ASP A 138 -19.81 10.75 -5.22
N ASP A 139 -19.48 11.86 -5.89
CA ASP A 139 -20.38 13.01 -6.08
C ASP A 139 -21.56 12.64 -7.01
N PHE A 140 -21.27 11.86 -8.06
CA PHE A 140 -22.27 11.41 -9.04
C PHE A 140 -22.97 10.10 -8.66
N LYS A 141 -22.60 9.46 -7.55
CA LYS A 141 -23.12 8.14 -7.12
C LYS A 141 -24.65 8.13 -6.99
N LYS A 142 -25.24 9.25 -6.56
CA LYS A 142 -26.71 9.42 -6.48
C LYS A 142 -27.35 9.50 -7.88
N LEU A 143 -26.70 10.15 -8.84
CA LEU A 143 -27.17 10.26 -10.22
C LEU A 143 -27.22 8.88 -10.86
N PHE A 144 -26.12 8.12 -10.80
CA PHE A 144 -26.05 6.76 -11.36
C PHE A 144 -27.03 5.81 -10.67
N GLY A 145 -27.20 5.92 -9.35
CA GLY A 145 -28.21 5.12 -8.63
C GLY A 145 -29.66 5.42 -9.05
N LYS A 146 -29.96 6.64 -9.51
CA LYS A 146 -31.28 7.02 -10.05
C LYS A 146 -31.43 6.65 -11.52
N ASN A 147 -30.36 6.75 -12.30
CA ASN A 147 -30.32 6.50 -13.73
C ASN A 147 -29.22 5.47 -14.08
N PRO A 148 -29.45 4.16 -13.84
CA PRO A 148 -28.43 3.14 -14.08
C PRO A 148 -27.94 3.07 -15.53
N GLN A 149 -28.76 3.49 -16.50
CA GLN A 149 -28.37 3.51 -17.92
C GLN A 149 -27.19 4.44 -18.20
N LEU A 150 -27.07 5.56 -17.49
CA LEU A 150 -25.90 6.45 -17.59
C LEU A 150 -24.63 5.74 -17.10
N PHE A 151 -24.75 4.88 -16.09
CA PHE A 151 -23.62 4.10 -15.60
C PHE A 151 -23.18 3.04 -16.61
N VAL A 152 -24.15 2.37 -17.26
CA VAL A 152 -23.86 1.46 -18.39
C VAL A 152 -23.14 2.20 -19.51
N GLN A 153 -23.61 3.39 -19.89
CA GLN A 153 -22.97 4.21 -20.92
C GLN A 153 -21.54 4.60 -20.55
N LEU A 154 -21.30 4.97 -19.28
CA LEU A 154 -19.96 5.27 -18.78
C LEU A 154 -19.02 4.06 -18.91
N LEU A 155 -19.48 2.86 -18.55
CA LEU A 155 -18.66 1.64 -18.68
C LEU A 155 -18.40 1.27 -20.13
N LYS A 156 -19.37 1.50 -21.04
CA LYS A 156 -19.21 1.28 -22.48
C LYS A 156 -18.09 2.11 -23.11
N CYS A 157 -17.79 3.29 -22.57
CA CYS A 157 -16.62 4.06 -22.99
C CYS A 157 -15.30 3.29 -22.80
N TYR A 158 -15.29 2.25 -21.96
CA TYR A 158 -14.12 1.45 -21.62
C TYR A 158 -14.21 -0.01 -22.09
N GLU A 159 -15.31 -0.43 -22.72
CA GLU A 159 -15.52 -1.81 -23.17
C GLU A 159 -14.40 -2.29 -24.13
N ASN A 160 -13.89 -1.40 -24.97
CA ASN A 160 -12.77 -1.68 -25.88
C ASN A 160 -11.43 -1.04 -25.45
N SER A 161 -11.34 -0.57 -24.20
CA SER A 161 -10.10 0.01 -23.67
C SER A 161 -9.10 -1.06 -23.24
N ASP A 162 -7.83 -0.66 -23.10
CA ASP A 162 -6.78 -1.55 -22.60
C ASP A 162 -7.01 -1.99 -21.15
N PHE A 163 -6.28 -3.03 -20.72
CA PHE A 163 -6.38 -3.55 -19.36
C PHE A 163 -6.02 -2.50 -18.30
N HIS A 164 -5.11 -1.59 -18.59
CA HIS A 164 -4.77 -0.50 -17.68
C HIS A 164 -5.99 0.40 -17.39
N SER A 165 -6.67 0.84 -18.44
CA SER A 165 -7.86 1.67 -18.35
C SER A 165 -8.99 0.96 -17.62
N LYS A 166 -9.25 -0.32 -17.93
CA LYS A 166 -10.26 -1.12 -17.22
C LYS A 166 -9.92 -1.33 -15.74
N SER A 167 -8.66 -1.61 -15.44
CA SER A 167 -8.21 -1.81 -14.05
C SER A 167 -8.34 -0.54 -13.20
N SER A 168 -8.12 0.63 -13.81
CA SER A 168 -8.31 1.93 -13.15
C SER A 168 -9.76 2.16 -12.66
N LEU A 169 -10.74 1.42 -13.20
CA LEU A 169 -12.14 1.49 -12.78
C LEU A 169 -12.44 0.71 -11.50
N LEU A 170 -11.59 -0.25 -11.09
CA LEU A 170 -11.86 -1.15 -9.96
C LEU A 170 -12.22 -0.43 -8.65
N PRO A 171 -11.56 0.68 -8.24
CA PRO A 171 -11.96 1.44 -7.06
C PRO A 171 -13.38 2.03 -7.17
N MET A 172 -13.72 2.58 -8.34
CA MET A 172 -15.05 3.12 -8.63
C MET A 172 -16.10 2.00 -8.57
N LEU A 173 -15.83 0.85 -9.20
CA LEU A 173 -16.71 -0.30 -9.23
C LEU A 173 -16.98 -0.84 -7.82
N LEU A 174 -15.98 -0.82 -6.93
CA LEU A 174 -16.14 -1.19 -5.53
C LEU A 174 -17.16 -0.28 -4.83
N SER A 175 -17.04 1.04 -5.03
CA SER A 175 -17.99 2.03 -4.49
C SER A 175 -19.39 1.85 -5.11
N ALA A 176 -19.48 1.61 -6.41
CA ALA A 176 -20.73 1.43 -7.15
C ALA A 176 -21.50 0.17 -6.69
N ARG A 177 -20.79 -0.94 -6.48
CA ARG A 177 -21.36 -2.23 -6.07
C ARG A 177 -22.10 -2.17 -4.74
N SER A 178 -21.74 -1.21 -3.87
CA SER A 178 -22.43 -0.96 -2.60
C SER A 178 -23.89 -0.49 -2.80
N LYS A 179 -24.29 -0.10 -4.02
CA LYS A 179 -25.67 0.29 -4.36
C LYS A 179 -26.38 -0.88 -5.05
N SER A 180 -27.51 -1.30 -4.48
CA SER A 180 -28.28 -2.46 -4.97
C SER A 180 -28.63 -2.41 -6.46
N LYS A 181 -28.94 -1.22 -6.99
CA LYS A 181 -29.30 -1.02 -8.40
C LYS A 181 -28.14 -1.10 -9.38
N LEU A 182 -26.91 -0.83 -8.94
CA LEU A 182 -25.71 -0.86 -9.79
C LEU A 182 -24.96 -2.19 -9.69
N LYS A 183 -25.20 -2.95 -8.61
CA LYS A 183 -24.50 -4.21 -8.34
C LYS A 183 -24.52 -5.18 -9.53
N GLY A 184 -25.67 -5.39 -10.17
CA GLY A 184 -25.77 -6.29 -11.32
C GLY A 184 -24.90 -5.86 -12.50
N ILE A 185 -24.90 -4.55 -12.81
CA ILE A 185 -24.08 -3.97 -13.89
C ILE A 185 -22.59 -4.12 -13.57
N VAL A 186 -22.20 -3.89 -12.31
CA VAL A 186 -20.80 -4.09 -11.88
C VAL A 186 -20.40 -5.55 -11.98
N ASP A 187 -21.23 -6.47 -11.51
CA ASP A 187 -20.93 -7.89 -11.52
C ASP A 187 -20.77 -8.40 -12.98
N GLU A 188 -21.59 -7.92 -13.92
CA GLU A 188 -21.50 -8.23 -15.37
C GLU A 188 -20.19 -7.71 -15.99
N PHE A 189 -19.85 -6.43 -15.79
CA PHE A 189 -18.59 -5.86 -16.29
C PHE A 189 -17.35 -6.59 -15.74
N ILE A 190 -17.38 -6.98 -14.47
CA ILE A 190 -16.29 -7.74 -13.85
C ILE A 190 -16.18 -9.15 -14.45
N ASP A 191 -17.30 -9.77 -14.81
CA ASP A 191 -17.29 -11.06 -15.50
C ASP A 191 -16.69 -10.97 -16.91
N GLU A 192 -17.03 -9.93 -17.67
CA GLU A 192 -16.45 -9.65 -18.99
C GLU A 192 -14.95 -9.37 -18.90
N TYR A 193 -14.55 -8.44 -18.02
CA TYR A 193 -13.14 -8.12 -17.81
C TYR A 193 -12.31 -9.34 -17.40
N ARG A 194 -12.87 -10.21 -16.56
CA ARG A 194 -12.25 -11.49 -16.21
C ARG A 194 -12.04 -12.38 -17.43
N GLN A 195 -13.07 -12.56 -18.26
CA GLN A 195 -12.97 -13.43 -19.45
C GLN A 195 -11.90 -12.94 -20.42
N GLU A 196 -11.78 -11.62 -20.60
CA GLU A 196 -10.73 -11.04 -21.43
C GLU A 196 -9.32 -11.31 -20.88
N LEU A 197 -9.13 -11.19 -19.57
CA LEU A 197 -7.86 -11.52 -18.92
C LEU A 197 -7.54 -13.01 -19.08
N GLU A 198 -8.51 -13.90 -18.87
CA GLU A 198 -8.33 -15.35 -19.06
C GLU A 198 -7.95 -15.69 -20.51
N GLN A 199 -8.56 -15.01 -21.48
CA GLN A 199 -8.23 -15.16 -22.90
C GLN A 199 -6.81 -14.66 -23.20
N ALA A 200 -6.41 -13.50 -22.67
CA ALA A 200 -5.07 -12.96 -22.87
C ALA A 200 -3.98 -13.87 -22.26
N LEU A 201 -4.25 -14.51 -21.12
CA LEU A 201 -3.33 -15.47 -20.50
C LEU A 201 -3.26 -16.83 -21.20
N SER A 202 -4.18 -17.07 -22.14
CA SER A 202 -4.14 -18.23 -23.02
C SER A 202 -3.19 -18.02 -24.21
N SER A 203 -2.55 -16.84 -24.32
CA SER A 203 -1.53 -16.56 -25.33
C SER A 203 -0.35 -17.53 -25.22
N GLU A 204 0.20 -17.94 -26.37
CA GLU A 204 1.44 -18.69 -26.43
C GLU A 204 2.68 -17.79 -26.24
N ARG A 205 2.51 -16.47 -26.36
CA ARG A 205 3.61 -15.50 -26.19
C ARG A 205 3.80 -15.15 -24.72
N LEU A 206 5.01 -15.39 -24.22
CA LEU A 206 5.38 -15.07 -22.84
C LEU A 206 5.29 -13.57 -22.52
N GLU A 207 5.54 -12.70 -23.50
CA GLU A 207 5.42 -11.24 -23.37
C GLU A 207 3.99 -10.81 -23.00
N ASP A 208 2.99 -11.33 -23.74
CA ASP A 208 1.58 -11.01 -23.50
C ASP A 208 1.17 -11.44 -22.09
N ILE A 209 1.63 -12.62 -21.66
CA ILE A 209 1.39 -13.14 -20.31
C ILE A 209 2.03 -12.22 -19.27
N TYR A 210 3.30 -11.83 -19.48
CA TYR A 210 4.03 -10.96 -18.57
C TYR A 210 3.29 -9.63 -18.31
N PHE A 211 2.84 -8.94 -19.36
CA PHE A 211 2.10 -7.68 -19.21
C PHE A 211 0.68 -7.87 -18.66
N THR A 212 0.08 -9.05 -18.85
CA THR A 212 -1.28 -9.33 -18.37
C THR A 212 -1.33 -9.70 -16.88
N VAL A 213 -0.28 -10.36 -16.36
CA VAL A 213 -0.27 -10.93 -15.01
C VAL A 213 -0.49 -9.88 -13.90
N GLU A 214 -0.03 -8.63 -14.06
CA GLU A 214 -0.29 -7.62 -13.02
C GLU A 214 -1.78 -7.26 -12.94
N TYR A 215 -2.48 -7.14 -14.07
CA TYR A 215 -3.91 -6.86 -14.09
C TYR A 215 -4.74 -8.01 -13.50
N VAL A 216 -4.25 -9.25 -13.63
CA VAL A 216 -4.81 -10.42 -12.95
C VAL A 216 -4.71 -10.27 -11.44
N LYS A 217 -3.55 -9.82 -10.93
CA LYS A 217 -3.32 -9.56 -9.51
C LYS A 217 -4.22 -8.44 -9.00
N GLU A 218 -4.41 -7.38 -9.77
CA GLU A 218 -5.32 -6.28 -9.42
C GLU A 218 -6.78 -6.73 -9.34
N LEU A 219 -7.26 -7.50 -10.32
CA LEU A 219 -8.60 -8.07 -10.27
C LEU A 219 -8.75 -9.06 -9.11
N LEU A 220 -7.74 -9.89 -8.83
CA LEU A 220 -7.74 -10.79 -7.67
C LEU A 220 -7.85 -10.01 -6.34
N ARG A 221 -7.10 -8.91 -6.18
CA ARG A 221 -7.23 -8.01 -5.02
C ARG A 221 -8.66 -7.49 -4.88
N TYR A 222 -9.26 -7.04 -5.98
CA TYR A 222 -10.66 -6.61 -6.00
C TYR A 222 -11.62 -7.72 -5.56
N LEU A 223 -11.53 -8.92 -6.17
CA LEU A 223 -12.37 -10.08 -5.85
C LEU A 223 -12.26 -10.50 -4.37
N ARG A 224 -11.05 -10.45 -3.80
CA ARG A 224 -10.82 -10.70 -2.37
C ARG A 224 -11.53 -9.67 -1.49
N LYS A 225 -11.44 -8.38 -1.82
CA LYS A 225 -12.11 -7.31 -1.06
C LYS A 225 -13.62 -7.52 -1.02
N ILE A 226 -14.21 -7.95 -2.12
CA ILE A 226 -15.65 -8.21 -2.20
C ILE A 226 -16.06 -9.62 -1.72
N LYS A 227 -15.09 -10.42 -1.23
CA LYS A 227 -15.27 -11.81 -0.78
C LYS A 227 -15.94 -12.69 -1.83
N ASP A 228 -15.55 -12.51 -3.09
CA ASP A 228 -16.09 -13.30 -4.20
C ASP A 228 -15.48 -14.71 -4.23
N LYS A 229 -16.31 -15.72 -4.44
CA LYS A 229 -15.86 -17.12 -4.53
C LYS A 229 -14.91 -17.36 -5.72
N ARG A 230 -15.03 -16.56 -6.77
CA ARG A 230 -14.17 -16.63 -7.97
C ARG A 230 -12.72 -16.27 -7.67
N ALA A 231 -12.43 -15.59 -6.56
CA ALA A 231 -11.06 -15.25 -6.16
C ALA A 231 -10.15 -16.49 -6.08
N TYR A 232 -10.68 -17.63 -5.63
CA TYR A 232 -9.90 -18.88 -5.54
C TYR A 232 -9.44 -19.39 -6.92
N HIS A 233 -10.32 -19.35 -7.92
CA HIS A 233 -9.98 -19.77 -9.27
C HIS A 233 -8.90 -18.86 -9.87
N PHE A 234 -9.06 -17.55 -9.68
CA PHE A 234 -8.11 -16.56 -10.18
C PHE A 234 -6.76 -16.60 -9.46
N GLU A 235 -6.71 -17.04 -8.20
CA GLU A 235 -5.47 -17.25 -7.45
C GLU A 235 -4.62 -18.36 -8.08
N VAL A 236 -5.23 -19.52 -8.36
CA VAL A 236 -4.53 -20.63 -9.04
C VAL A 236 -4.03 -20.20 -10.43
N LEU A 237 -4.85 -19.45 -11.16
CA LEU A 237 -4.51 -18.96 -12.49
C LEU A 237 -3.38 -17.92 -12.45
N ALA A 238 -3.39 -17.00 -11.49
CA ALA A 238 -2.30 -16.05 -11.27
C ALA A 238 -0.98 -16.75 -10.93
N GLU A 239 -1.04 -17.79 -10.08
CA GLU A 239 0.15 -18.56 -9.69
C GLU A 239 0.78 -19.30 -10.87
N ASN A 240 -0.02 -19.96 -11.70
CA ASN A 240 0.46 -20.69 -12.88
C ASN A 240 1.13 -19.78 -13.92
N GLN A 241 0.62 -18.56 -14.06
CA GLN A 241 1.11 -17.61 -15.08
C GLN A 241 2.31 -16.81 -14.58
N GLU A 242 2.50 -16.70 -13.26
CA GLU A 242 3.68 -16.06 -12.65
C GLU A 242 4.99 -16.77 -13.01
N GLU A 243 4.98 -18.09 -13.15
CA GLU A 243 6.16 -18.86 -13.60
C GLU A 243 6.54 -18.50 -15.04
N LYS A 244 5.57 -18.36 -15.93
CA LYS A 244 5.79 -17.96 -17.33
C LYS A 244 6.25 -16.50 -17.44
N ALA A 245 5.65 -15.60 -16.65
CA ALA A 245 6.08 -14.22 -16.55
C ALA A 245 7.53 -14.12 -16.04
N THR A 246 7.91 -14.97 -15.08
CA THR A 246 9.30 -15.05 -14.58
C THR A 246 10.24 -15.55 -15.67
N ALA A 247 9.85 -16.55 -16.46
CA ALA A 247 10.66 -17.03 -17.59
C ALA A 247 10.92 -15.94 -18.64
N TYR A 248 9.90 -15.14 -18.96
CA TYR A 248 10.07 -13.98 -19.85
C TYR A 248 11.09 -12.98 -19.31
N LEU A 249 10.98 -12.63 -18.01
CA LEU A 249 11.91 -11.74 -17.33
C LEU A 249 13.34 -12.26 -17.34
N LEU A 250 13.55 -13.58 -17.18
CA LEU A 250 14.88 -14.17 -17.24
C LEU A 250 15.50 -14.10 -18.64
N GLU A 251 14.69 -14.18 -19.70
CA GLU A 251 15.16 -14.14 -21.08
C GLU A 251 15.38 -12.71 -21.60
N HIS A 252 14.52 -11.75 -21.20
CA HIS A 252 14.49 -10.40 -21.77
C HIS A 252 14.83 -9.29 -20.77
N GLY A 253 14.90 -9.61 -19.48
CA GLY A 253 15.22 -8.66 -18.42
C GLY A 253 16.70 -8.29 -18.37
N GLN A 254 17.03 -7.42 -17.41
CA GLN A 254 18.41 -7.08 -17.08
C GLN A 254 18.77 -7.70 -15.73
N GLU A 255 19.90 -8.40 -15.69
CA GLU A 255 20.44 -8.91 -14.44
C GLU A 255 21.12 -7.76 -13.68
N ILE A 256 20.66 -7.53 -12.45
CA ILE A 256 21.35 -6.68 -11.49
C ILE A 256 21.97 -7.62 -10.47
N SER A 257 23.29 -7.76 -10.49
CA SER A 257 24.02 -8.51 -9.48
C SER A 257 24.53 -7.56 -8.38
N CYS A 258 24.41 -7.99 -7.13
CA CYS A 258 25.00 -7.30 -6.00
C CYS A 258 25.86 -8.29 -5.21
N ASN A 259 27.07 -7.85 -4.85
CA ASN A 259 27.93 -8.64 -3.97
C ASN A 259 27.46 -8.44 -2.53
N ILE A 260 26.93 -9.51 -1.95
CA ILE A 260 26.54 -9.56 -0.54
C ILE A 260 27.82 -9.77 0.29
N PRO A 261 28.20 -8.87 1.21
CA PRO A 261 29.46 -8.95 1.96
C PRO A 261 29.41 -9.97 3.12
N TRP A 262 28.81 -11.14 2.91
CA TRP A 262 28.66 -12.18 3.95
C TRP A 262 30.01 -12.75 4.41
N SER A 263 31.01 -12.76 3.54
CA SER A 263 32.36 -13.28 3.85
C SER A 263 33.10 -12.42 4.86
N GLU A 264 32.86 -11.11 4.86
CA GLU A 264 33.40 -10.17 5.87
C GLU A 264 32.78 -10.43 7.25
N VAL A 265 31.48 -10.79 7.27
CA VAL A 265 30.76 -11.21 8.48
C VAL A 265 31.47 -12.40 9.13
N LEU A 266 31.69 -13.46 8.35
CA LEU A 266 32.32 -14.69 8.84
C LEU A 266 33.81 -14.53 9.14
N THR A 267 34.55 -13.72 8.38
CA THR A 267 35.97 -13.46 8.66
C THR A 267 36.18 -12.79 10.01
N THR A 268 35.21 -11.98 10.44
CA THR A 268 35.27 -11.32 11.74
C THR A 268 34.78 -12.23 12.85
N TRP A 269 33.74 -13.05 12.59
CA TRP A 269 33.34 -14.14 13.49
C TRP A 269 34.52 -15.03 13.86
N ASP A 270 35.28 -15.48 12.85
CA ASP A 270 36.44 -16.36 13.04
C ASP A 270 37.56 -15.69 13.86
N LYS A 271 37.59 -14.35 13.95
CA LYS A 271 38.56 -13.58 14.74
C LYS A 271 38.07 -13.23 16.15
N SER A 272 36.77 -13.32 16.39
CA SER A 272 36.16 -12.97 17.68
C SER A 272 36.47 -14.03 18.73
N SER A 273 36.72 -13.60 19.97
CA SER A 273 37.11 -14.50 21.07
C SER A 273 35.95 -14.90 21.98
N THR A 274 34.84 -14.16 22.01
CA THR A 274 33.70 -14.44 22.89
C THR A 274 32.46 -14.82 22.10
N SER A 275 31.61 -15.68 22.68
CA SER A 275 30.31 -16.06 22.11
C SER A 275 29.41 -14.85 21.87
N TYR A 276 29.51 -13.82 22.73
CA TYR A 276 28.77 -12.58 22.59
C TYR A 276 29.23 -11.78 21.36
N ASP A 277 30.52 -11.53 21.19
CA ASP A 277 31.04 -10.76 20.05
C ASP A 277 30.76 -11.48 18.73
N LYS A 278 30.85 -12.82 18.75
CA LYS A 278 30.49 -13.69 17.64
C LYS A 278 29.03 -13.48 17.22
N LEU A 279 28.07 -13.76 18.11
CA LEU A 279 26.65 -13.64 17.77
C LEU A 279 26.22 -12.21 17.46
N LYS A 280 26.76 -11.22 18.20
CA LYS A 280 26.50 -9.79 17.96
C LYS A 280 26.93 -9.36 16.57
N TYR A 281 28.06 -9.85 16.07
CA TYR A 281 28.54 -9.46 14.75
C TYR A 281 27.67 -10.04 13.62
N ILE A 282 27.17 -11.27 13.78
CA ILE A 282 26.22 -11.88 12.84
C ILE A 282 24.95 -11.04 12.68
N VAL A 283 24.47 -10.45 13.78
CA VAL A 283 23.19 -9.71 13.81
C VAL A 283 23.37 -8.19 13.74
N SER A 284 24.61 -7.71 13.61
CA SER A 284 24.94 -6.28 13.56
C SER A 284 24.41 -5.56 12.33
N THR A 285 23.92 -6.29 11.32
CA THR A 285 23.15 -5.79 10.18
C THR A 285 21.74 -5.42 10.65
N SER A 286 21.65 -4.29 11.34
CA SER A 286 20.59 -3.94 12.28
C SER A 286 19.18 -3.88 11.68
N LEU A 287 18.26 -4.66 12.26
CA LEU A 287 16.82 -4.38 12.18
C LEU A 287 16.45 -3.05 12.85
N ASP A 288 17.36 -2.36 13.53
CA ASP A 288 17.15 -1.05 14.16
C ASP A 288 17.15 0.13 13.16
N ARG A 289 17.30 -0.09 11.85
CA ARG A 289 17.30 1.01 10.88
C ARG A 289 15.91 1.59 10.69
N ALA A 290 15.78 2.90 10.86
CA ALA A 290 14.56 3.64 10.59
C ALA A 290 14.18 3.65 9.10
N GLY A 291 12.87 3.71 8.83
CA GLY A 291 12.33 3.91 7.49
C GLY A 291 12.83 5.21 6.84
N GLY A 292 13.10 5.16 5.54
CA GLY A 292 13.53 6.31 4.74
C GLY A 292 12.35 7.18 4.27
N ASN A 293 12.64 8.43 3.90
CA ASN A 293 11.65 9.32 3.28
C ASN A 293 11.21 8.79 1.90
N LYS A 294 9.94 9.04 1.55
CA LYS A 294 9.39 8.64 0.25
C LYS A 294 10.17 9.26 -0.91
N GLY A 295 10.64 8.40 -1.80
CA GLY A 295 11.23 8.76 -3.09
C GLY A 295 10.21 8.67 -4.24
N LEU A 296 10.66 9.04 -5.44
CA LEU A 296 9.86 8.97 -6.67
C LEU A 296 9.34 7.55 -6.98
N SER A 297 10.12 6.51 -6.64
CA SER A 297 9.71 5.12 -6.83
C SER A 297 8.54 4.71 -5.94
N ASP A 298 8.36 5.36 -4.78
CA ASP A 298 7.31 5.04 -3.81
C ASP A 298 5.92 5.57 -4.21
N LEU A 299 5.86 6.39 -5.26
CA LEU A 299 4.61 6.88 -5.85
C LEU A 299 3.90 5.81 -6.72
N LEU A 300 4.64 4.77 -7.13
CA LEU A 300 4.18 3.75 -8.08
C LEU A 300 3.87 2.40 -7.41
N THR A 301 4.04 2.30 -6.09
CA THR A 301 3.95 1.05 -5.33
C THR A 301 2.99 1.17 -4.14
N LEU A 302 2.51 0.04 -3.63
CA LEU A 302 1.65 -0.07 -2.44
C LEU A 302 2.39 0.21 -1.12
N SER A 303 3.42 1.07 -1.15
CA SER A 303 4.22 1.51 0.01
C SER A 303 3.42 2.46 0.91
N ASP A 304 3.60 2.32 2.23
CA ASP A 304 3.10 3.31 3.19
C ASP A 304 4.21 4.31 3.57
N ASP A 305 3.98 5.13 4.59
CA ASP A 305 4.93 6.17 5.01
C ASP A 305 6.19 5.60 5.67
N TYR A 306 6.16 4.35 6.15
CA TYR A 306 7.27 3.70 6.83
C TYR A 306 7.96 2.64 5.95
N TYR A 307 7.18 1.75 5.31
CA TYR A 307 7.65 0.75 4.36
C TYR A 307 7.73 1.34 2.95
N THR A 308 8.65 2.27 2.75
CA THR A 308 9.04 2.74 1.41
C THR A 308 9.75 1.63 0.63
N ASN A 309 9.78 1.67 -0.70
CA ASN A 309 10.51 0.70 -1.51
C ASN A 309 11.99 0.65 -1.14
N ALA A 310 12.60 1.80 -0.88
CA ALA A 310 14.00 1.85 -0.45
C ALA A 310 14.21 1.10 0.88
N HIS A 311 13.26 1.26 1.82
CA HIS A 311 13.29 0.54 3.09
C HIS A 311 13.04 -0.96 2.90
N VAL A 312 12.05 -1.33 2.08
CA VAL A 312 11.76 -2.73 1.73
C VAL A 312 12.99 -3.40 1.09
N VAL A 313 13.65 -2.76 0.13
CA VAL A 313 14.88 -3.27 -0.49
C VAL A 313 15.99 -3.45 0.56
N HIS A 314 16.11 -2.52 1.51
CA HIS A 314 17.06 -2.65 2.60
C HIS A 314 16.74 -3.84 3.52
N LEU A 315 15.47 -4.04 3.87
CA LEU A 315 15.01 -5.18 4.68
C LEU A 315 15.27 -6.51 3.96
N GLU A 316 15.00 -6.59 2.66
CA GLU A 316 15.32 -7.78 1.86
C GLU A 316 16.83 -8.02 1.79
N THR A 317 17.62 -6.97 1.57
CA THR A 317 19.09 -7.08 1.52
C THR A 317 19.66 -7.58 2.84
N THR A 318 19.16 -7.04 3.96
CA THR A 318 19.57 -7.46 5.31
C THR A 318 19.27 -8.93 5.55
N LEU A 319 18.08 -9.38 5.17
CA LEU A 319 17.67 -10.77 5.30
C LEU A 319 18.49 -11.70 4.39
N LEU A 320 18.86 -11.25 3.19
CA LEU A 320 19.74 -11.99 2.27
C LEU A 320 21.17 -12.12 2.79
N VAL A 321 21.72 -11.09 3.44
CA VAL A 321 23.03 -11.17 4.14
C VAL A 321 22.94 -12.23 5.24
N GLY A 322 21.93 -12.14 6.11
CA GLY A 322 21.70 -13.11 7.18
C GLY A 322 21.54 -14.53 6.65
N GLN A 323 20.74 -14.70 5.60
CA GLN A 323 20.58 -15.98 4.90
C GLN A 323 21.93 -16.56 4.47
N ALA A 324 22.76 -15.77 3.77
CA ALA A 324 24.04 -16.24 3.26
C ALA A 324 24.99 -16.66 4.37
N VAL A 325 25.07 -15.88 5.46
CA VAL A 325 25.87 -16.20 6.65
C VAL A 325 25.45 -17.52 7.28
N PHE A 326 24.14 -17.70 7.53
CA PHE A 326 23.63 -18.92 8.15
C PHE A 326 23.70 -20.14 7.24
N TYR A 327 23.54 -19.94 5.94
CA TYR A 327 23.73 -21.01 4.96
C TYR A 327 25.18 -21.51 4.96
N GLU A 328 26.15 -20.60 5.01
CA GLU A 328 27.58 -20.93 5.14
C GLU A 328 27.94 -21.58 6.48
N ILE A 329 27.25 -21.22 7.57
CA ILE A 329 27.38 -21.90 8.87
C ILE A 329 26.91 -23.36 8.74
N MET A 330 25.75 -23.60 8.12
CA MET A 330 25.26 -24.97 7.92
C MET A 330 26.20 -25.84 7.07
N MET A 331 26.89 -25.23 6.10
CA MET A 331 27.79 -25.95 5.20
C MET A 331 29.14 -26.33 5.82
N LYS A 332 29.47 -25.82 7.01
CA LYS A 332 30.77 -26.06 7.66
C LYS A 332 30.59 -26.56 9.10
N ASP A 333 30.88 -27.84 9.31
CA ASP A 333 30.71 -28.53 10.60
C ASP A 333 31.32 -27.79 11.79
N GLU A 334 32.54 -27.25 11.63
CA GLU A 334 33.23 -26.49 12.68
C GLU A 334 32.44 -25.22 13.09
N ARG A 335 31.97 -24.45 12.11
CA ARG A 335 31.19 -23.24 12.36
C ARG A 335 29.80 -23.56 12.88
N LEU A 336 29.19 -24.65 12.41
CA LEU A 336 27.90 -25.12 12.92
C LEU A 336 28.00 -25.51 14.40
N ALA A 337 29.02 -26.29 14.76
CA ALA A 337 29.25 -26.69 16.15
C ALA A 337 29.44 -25.47 17.04
N GLU A 338 30.33 -24.56 16.64
CA GLU A 338 30.64 -23.32 17.37
C GLU A 338 29.42 -22.40 17.51
N TYR A 339 28.65 -22.21 16.43
CA TYR A 339 27.39 -21.45 16.48
C TYR A 339 26.42 -22.05 17.50
N THR A 340 26.25 -23.38 17.48
CA THR A 340 25.31 -24.03 18.40
C THR A 340 25.75 -23.95 19.86
N GLU A 341 27.06 -23.96 20.12
CA GLU A 341 27.61 -23.73 21.45
C GLU A 341 27.32 -22.31 21.93
N CYS A 342 27.63 -21.30 21.10
CA CYS A 342 27.37 -19.89 21.43
C CYS A 342 25.89 -19.63 21.74
N VAL A 343 24.98 -20.17 20.93
CA VAL A 343 23.54 -20.00 21.14
C VAL A 343 23.06 -20.75 22.38
N ASN A 344 23.57 -21.95 22.64
CA ASN A 344 23.19 -22.70 23.83
C ASN A 344 23.63 -21.97 25.11
N GLU A 345 24.79 -21.31 25.13
CA GLU A 345 25.19 -20.44 26.25
C GLU A 345 24.18 -19.31 26.50
N PHE A 346 23.69 -18.66 25.43
CA PHE A 346 22.70 -17.59 25.54
C PHE A 346 21.34 -18.11 26.01
N LEU A 347 20.93 -19.29 25.55
CA LEU A 347 19.72 -19.95 26.04
C LEU A 347 19.81 -20.29 27.52
N ILE A 348 20.95 -20.79 27.99
CA ILE A 348 21.19 -21.05 29.42
C ILE A 348 21.08 -19.75 30.22
N LYS A 349 21.66 -18.64 29.75
CA LYS A 349 21.52 -17.34 30.41
C LYS A 349 20.06 -16.90 30.53
N ILE A 350 19.28 -17.03 29.45
CA ILE A 350 17.85 -16.65 29.48
C ILE A 350 17.06 -17.53 30.45
N ASP A 351 17.36 -18.82 30.49
CA ASP A 351 16.72 -19.80 31.38
C ASP A 351 17.04 -19.52 32.86
N GLN A 352 18.29 -19.15 33.17
CA GLN A 352 18.70 -18.72 34.52
C GLN A 352 17.96 -17.48 35.03
N LEU A 353 17.44 -16.67 34.11
CA LEU A 353 16.66 -15.48 34.45
C LEU A 353 15.15 -15.79 34.60
N ASP A 354 14.70 -17.02 34.35
CA ASP A 354 13.29 -17.44 34.49
C ASP A 354 13.07 -18.18 35.82
N ASP A 355 12.20 -17.63 36.68
CA ASP A 355 11.78 -18.27 37.94
C ASP A 355 10.56 -19.22 37.79
N ASP A 356 10.01 -19.42 36.58
CA ASP A 356 8.71 -20.08 36.37
C ASP A 356 8.77 -21.52 35.78
N LEU A 357 7.90 -22.38 36.33
CA LEU A 357 7.77 -23.85 36.21
C LEU A 357 7.23 -24.44 34.87
N GLU A 358 7.07 -23.68 33.79
CA GLU A 358 6.63 -24.23 32.48
C GLU A 358 7.84 -24.56 31.57
N GLU A 359 7.81 -25.73 30.90
CA GLU A 359 8.90 -26.27 30.05
C GLU A 359 9.74 -25.18 29.34
N GLY A 360 11.03 -25.16 29.68
CA GLY A 360 11.95 -24.04 29.52
C GLY A 360 12.20 -23.61 28.07
N VAL A 361 12.56 -22.33 27.91
CA VAL A 361 13.10 -21.77 26.67
C VAL A 361 14.35 -22.54 26.25
N LEU A 362 15.15 -23.01 27.22
CA LEU A 362 16.34 -23.81 26.99
C LEU A 362 16.03 -25.11 26.24
N PHE A 363 15.07 -25.91 26.71
CA PHE A 363 14.72 -27.19 26.09
C PHE A 363 14.26 -27.01 24.64
N GLN A 364 13.34 -26.08 24.42
CA GLN A 364 12.83 -25.80 23.07
C GLN A 364 13.91 -25.20 22.17
N GLY A 365 14.80 -24.36 22.72
CA GLY A 365 15.96 -23.83 22.00
C GLY A 365 16.95 -24.94 21.60
N GLN A 366 17.21 -25.91 22.48
CA GLN A 366 18.02 -27.09 22.15
C GLN A 366 17.37 -27.94 21.05
N MET A 367 16.04 -28.13 21.10
CA MET A 367 15.33 -28.78 20.00
C MET A 367 15.49 -28.05 18.67
N LEU A 368 15.46 -26.71 18.66
CA LEU A 368 15.72 -25.92 17.46
C LEU A 368 17.15 -26.15 16.94
N LEU A 369 18.15 -26.09 17.82
CA LEU A 369 19.55 -26.32 17.45
C LEU A 369 19.78 -27.73 16.89
N ASP A 370 19.15 -28.75 17.46
CA ASP A 370 19.24 -30.12 16.97
C ASP A 370 18.56 -30.28 15.60
N ASN A 371 17.37 -29.70 15.41
CA ASN A 371 16.73 -29.69 14.09
C ASN A 371 17.57 -28.97 13.05
N PHE A 372 18.23 -27.88 13.43
CA PHE A 372 19.14 -27.13 12.55
C PHE A 372 20.38 -27.96 12.17
N LYS A 373 20.99 -28.67 13.13
CA LYS A 373 22.09 -29.62 12.86
C LYS A 373 21.65 -30.76 11.95
N ILE A 374 20.47 -31.34 12.19
CA ILE A 374 19.93 -32.41 11.34
C ILE A 374 19.72 -31.89 9.93
N LEU A 375 19.13 -30.71 9.75
CA LEU A 375 18.98 -30.08 8.43
C LEU A 375 20.34 -29.92 7.74
N ALA A 376 21.33 -29.33 8.43
CA ALA A 376 22.68 -29.11 7.91
C ALA A 376 23.35 -30.41 7.44
N ASN A 377 23.31 -31.46 8.27
CA ASN A 377 23.89 -32.77 7.97
C ASN A 377 23.22 -33.49 6.78
N ASN A 378 22.00 -33.07 6.40
CA ASN A 378 21.25 -33.67 5.31
C ASN A 378 21.29 -32.84 4.02
N LEU A 379 21.92 -31.65 3.99
CA LEU A 379 21.90 -30.74 2.82
C LEU A 379 22.39 -31.36 1.51
N THR A 380 23.28 -32.35 1.57
CA THR A 380 23.81 -33.03 0.38
C THR A 380 22.88 -34.12 -0.17
N ILE A 381 21.81 -34.46 0.54
CA ILE A 381 20.86 -35.49 0.14
C ILE A 381 19.90 -34.94 -0.91
N LYS A 382 19.68 -35.69 -1.99
CA LYS A 382 18.80 -35.30 -3.11
C LYS A 382 17.31 -35.59 -2.87
N ASP A 383 16.90 -35.80 -1.62
CA ASP A 383 15.50 -36.02 -1.25
C ASP A 383 14.85 -34.68 -0.91
N SER A 384 14.13 -34.12 -1.88
CA SER A 384 13.45 -32.84 -1.73
C SER A 384 12.40 -32.85 -0.62
N THR A 385 11.74 -33.99 -0.37
CA THR A 385 10.68 -34.10 0.64
C THR A 385 11.27 -34.09 2.04
N LEU A 386 12.37 -34.82 2.24
CA LEU A 386 13.10 -34.81 3.49
C LEU A 386 13.62 -33.40 3.80
N ILE A 387 14.28 -32.75 2.85
CA ILE A 387 14.81 -31.39 3.01
C ILE A 387 13.70 -30.38 3.32
N SER A 388 12.57 -30.45 2.61
CA SER A 388 11.43 -29.57 2.85
C SER A 388 10.86 -29.76 4.27
N THR A 389 10.77 -31.02 4.72
CA THR A 389 10.27 -31.36 6.07
C THR A 389 11.20 -30.85 7.17
N LEU A 390 12.52 -31.04 7.00
CA LEU A 390 13.51 -30.55 7.96
C LEU A 390 13.56 -29.02 7.98
N SER A 391 13.45 -28.37 6.81
CA SER A 391 13.39 -26.91 6.71
C SER A 391 12.16 -26.36 7.44
N TYR A 392 10.97 -26.94 7.19
CA TYR A 392 9.74 -26.59 7.88
C TYR A 392 9.86 -26.67 9.41
N ASN A 393 10.48 -27.75 9.93
CA ASN A 393 10.66 -27.92 11.37
C ASN A 393 11.50 -26.79 11.99
N VAL A 394 12.62 -26.44 11.36
CA VAL A 394 13.48 -25.32 11.79
C VAL A 394 12.71 -24.01 11.72
N GLU A 395 12.05 -23.73 10.60
CA GLU A 395 11.32 -22.49 10.35
C GLU A 395 10.19 -22.28 11.38
N MET A 396 9.41 -23.33 11.66
CA MET A 396 8.32 -23.29 12.64
C MET A 396 8.80 -23.14 14.07
N LEU A 397 9.82 -23.91 14.48
CA LEU A 397 10.38 -23.82 15.83
C LEU A 397 11.01 -22.45 16.07
N ALA A 398 11.74 -21.90 15.10
CA ALA A 398 12.30 -20.57 15.18
C ALA A 398 11.21 -19.50 15.34
N CYS A 399 10.15 -19.54 14.52
CA CYS A 399 8.98 -18.65 14.67
C CYS A 399 8.37 -18.73 16.08
N ALA A 400 8.12 -19.94 16.57
CA ALA A 400 7.50 -20.16 17.88
C ALA A 400 8.40 -19.67 19.03
N LEU A 401 9.71 -19.89 18.93
CA LEU A 401 10.68 -19.44 19.93
C LEU A 401 10.86 -17.93 19.93
N ILE A 402 10.88 -17.27 18.77
CA ILE A 402 10.88 -15.81 18.70
C ILE A 402 9.65 -15.25 19.44
N GLU A 403 8.46 -15.78 19.18
CA GLU A 403 7.23 -15.37 19.87
C GLU A 403 7.31 -15.61 21.39
N LYS A 404 7.85 -16.76 21.82
CA LYS A 404 8.02 -17.10 23.24
C LYS A 404 9.04 -16.19 23.94
N LEU A 405 10.16 -15.88 23.30
CA LEU A 405 11.20 -14.97 23.81
C LEU A 405 10.65 -13.56 23.99
N LEU A 406 9.95 -13.03 22.98
CA LEU A 406 9.31 -11.71 23.05
C LEU A 406 8.26 -11.64 24.18
N ARG A 407 7.46 -12.70 24.36
CA ARG A 407 6.48 -12.79 25.46
C ARG A 407 7.15 -12.77 26.83
N LYS A 408 8.17 -13.59 27.03
CA LYS A 408 8.88 -13.67 28.30
C LYS A 408 9.57 -12.36 28.64
N GLN A 409 10.24 -11.73 27.68
CA GLN A 409 10.84 -10.41 27.89
C GLN A 409 9.78 -9.35 28.21
N PHE A 410 8.63 -9.39 27.52
CA PHE A 410 7.52 -8.49 27.81
C PHE A 410 7.00 -8.66 29.23
N LEU A 411 6.81 -9.90 29.68
CA LEU A 411 6.39 -10.20 31.05
C LEU A 411 7.40 -9.63 32.04
N ARG A 412 8.68 -9.98 31.92
CA ARG A 412 9.73 -9.51 32.85
C ARG A 412 9.78 -7.99 33.03
N GLU A 413 9.65 -7.23 31.95
CA GLU A 413 9.72 -5.77 32.03
C GLU A 413 8.49 -5.10 32.66
N ASN A 414 7.38 -5.86 32.78
CA ASN A 414 6.06 -5.33 33.10
C ASN A 414 5.32 -6.05 34.23
N MET A 415 5.86 -7.17 34.77
CA MET A 415 5.24 -7.94 35.86
C MET A 415 4.90 -7.06 37.07
N ASP A 416 5.75 -6.09 37.39
CA ASP A 416 5.56 -5.20 38.55
C ASP A 416 4.68 -3.97 38.26
N LYS A 417 4.29 -3.75 37.00
CA LYS A 417 3.62 -2.51 36.56
C LYS A 417 2.15 -2.72 36.22
N ILE A 418 1.79 -3.85 35.61
CA ILE A 418 0.46 -4.11 35.07
C ILE A 418 0.14 -5.61 35.19
N TYR A 419 -1.11 -5.97 35.53
CA TYR A 419 -1.56 -7.36 35.42
C TYR A 419 -1.59 -7.79 33.94
N VAL A 420 -0.73 -8.74 33.56
CA VAL A 420 -0.65 -9.26 32.19
C VAL A 420 -1.21 -10.69 32.17
N PRO A 421 -2.37 -10.95 31.53
CA PRO A 421 -2.81 -12.31 31.28
C PRO A 421 -1.83 -13.00 30.33
N ILE A 422 -1.06 -13.96 30.86
CA ILE A 422 0.07 -14.66 30.21
C ILE A 422 -0.30 -15.32 28.87
N LYS A 423 -1.59 -15.65 28.66
CA LYS A 423 -2.10 -16.33 27.45
C LYS A 423 -2.72 -15.41 26.39
N GLU A 424 -2.85 -14.10 26.63
CA GLU A 424 -3.66 -13.24 25.76
C GLU A 424 -2.83 -12.32 24.83
N LYS A 425 -1.53 -12.14 25.05
CA LYS A 425 -0.69 -11.33 24.14
C LYS A 425 -0.22 -12.13 22.92
N MET A 426 -0.88 -11.90 21.79
CA MET A 426 -0.48 -12.44 20.48
C MET A 426 0.76 -11.71 19.92
N LEU A 427 1.57 -12.39 19.10
CA LEU A 427 2.75 -11.81 18.43
C LEU A 427 2.50 -10.44 17.80
N GLY A 428 1.36 -10.27 17.13
CA GLY A 428 0.99 -8.99 16.51
C GLY A 428 0.90 -7.82 17.49
N SER A 429 0.53 -8.09 18.75
CA SER A 429 0.55 -7.08 19.82
C SER A 429 1.96 -6.80 20.34
N LEU A 430 2.82 -7.81 20.44
CA LEU A 430 4.20 -7.64 20.92
C LEU A 430 5.06 -6.84 19.95
N LEU A 431 4.76 -6.92 18.65
CA LEU A 431 5.44 -6.20 17.58
C LEU A 431 4.81 -4.82 17.28
N ASP A 432 3.76 -4.42 18.01
CA ASP A 432 3.12 -3.13 17.80
C ASP A 432 3.73 -2.02 18.67
N HIS A 433 4.48 -1.13 18.02
CA HIS A 433 5.06 0.06 18.64
C HIS A 433 4.05 1.04 19.26
N GLN A 434 2.76 0.95 18.91
CA GLN A 434 1.70 1.79 19.48
C GLN A 434 1.16 1.27 20.81
N ASN A 435 1.60 0.11 21.28
CA ASN A 435 1.22 -0.35 22.61
C ASN A 435 1.75 0.61 23.69
N GLU A 436 0.88 0.94 24.66
CA GLU A 436 1.22 1.80 25.81
C GLU A 436 2.40 1.24 26.63
N VAL A 437 2.64 -0.06 26.52
CA VAL A 437 3.66 -0.81 27.26
C VAL A 437 4.68 -1.35 26.27
N ARG A 438 5.86 -0.72 26.20
CA ARG A 438 6.92 -1.02 25.24
C ARG A 438 7.88 -2.10 25.75
N LEU A 439 8.33 -2.95 24.84
CA LEU A 439 9.49 -3.82 25.02
C LEU A 439 10.77 -2.96 24.96
N GLN A 440 11.38 -2.70 26.11
CA GLN A 440 12.53 -1.82 26.24
C GLN A 440 13.82 -2.42 25.67
N ALA A 441 13.92 -3.75 25.61
CA ALA A 441 15.03 -4.45 24.95
C ALA A 441 15.13 -4.17 23.44
N PHE A 442 14.09 -3.62 22.81
CA PHE A 442 14.00 -3.42 21.37
C PHE A 442 13.68 -1.96 21.02
N SER A 443 14.31 -1.44 19.96
CA SER A 443 13.91 -0.15 19.39
C SER A 443 12.54 -0.26 18.69
N GLN A 444 11.89 0.89 18.48
CA GLN A 444 10.63 0.93 17.73
C GLN A 444 10.83 0.41 16.30
N GLU A 445 11.92 0.81 15.67
CA GLU A 445 12.33 0.45 14.33
C GLU A 445 12.53 -1.06 14.22
N HIS A 446 13.20 -1.65 15.21
CA HIS A 446 13.39 -3.09 15.29
C HIS A 446 12.07 -3.85 15.32
N LEU A 447 11.15 -3.50 16.21
CA LEU A 447 9.87 -4.19 16.32
C LEU A 447 9.04 -4.06 15.04
N GLN A 448 9.06 -2.89 14.40
CA GLN A 448 8.38 -2.69 13.12
C GLN A 448 9.04 -3.51 12.00
N ASN A 449 10.36 -3.52 11.90
CA ASN A 449 11.08 -4.30 10.89
C ASN A 449 10.93 -5.82 11.12
N LEU A 450 10.88 -6.28 12.38
CA LEU A 450 10.57 -7.67 12.71
C LEU A 450 9.13 -8.04 12.33
N LYS A 451 8.17 -7.10 12.47
CA LYS A 451 6.78 -7.26 12.02
C LYS A 451 6.68 -7.48 10.51
N TYR A 452 7.54 -6.84 9.71
CA TYR A 452 7.60 -7.05 8.26
C TYR A 452 7.92 -8.50 7.88
N TYR A 453 8.80 -9.19 8.62
CA TYR A 453 9.12 -10.59 8.34
C TYR A 453 8.09 -11.56 8.91
N LEU A 454 7.68 -11.36 10.16
CA LEU A 454 6.86 -12.34 10.89
C LEU A 454 5.35 -12.19 10.62
N GLY A 455 4.90 -11.03 10.13
CA GLY A 455 3.48 -10.76 9.90
C GLY A 455 3.21 -10.04 8.57
N SER A 456 1.96 -9.64 8.40
CA SER A 456 1.52 -8.75 7.32
C SER A 456 1.56 -7.30 7.77
N VAL A 457 2.14 -6.42 6.96
CA VAL A 457 2.29 -4.97 7.19
C VAL A 457 1.86 -4.16 5.97
N GLY A 458 1.95 -2.83 6.01
CA GLY A 458 1.50 -1.96 4.93
C GLY A 458 -0.01 -1.69 4.92
N LYS A 459 -0.47 -0.83 4.00
CA LYS A 459 -1.89 -0.54 3.82
C LYS A 459 -2.64 -1.85 3.50
N GLU A 460 -3.67 -2.13 4.30
CA GLU A 460 -4.51 -3.33 4.19
C GLU A 460 -3.76 -4.68 4.33
N GLY A 461 -2.54 -4.70 4.89
CA GLY A 461 -1.75 -5.94 5.08
C GLY A 461 -1.18 -6.51 3.77
N SER A 462 -0.83 -5.63 2.83
CA SER A 462 -0.38 -5.98 1.48
C SER A 462 1.14 -6.22 1.35
N LEU A 463 1.92 -5.96 2.40
CA LEU A 463 3.38 -6.07 2.44
C LEU A 463 3.84 -7.04 3.54
N GLY A 464 5.09 -7.51 3.46
CA GLY A 464 5.71 -8.42 4.44
C GLY A 464 5.65 -9.90 4.05
N HIS A 465 6.53 -10.70 4.67
CA HIS A 465 6.67 -12.14 4.35
C HIS A 465 5.61 -13.02 5.02
N ASP A 466 5.03 -12.55 6.13
CA ASP A 466 4.01 -13.24 6.92
C ASP A 466 4.42 -14.69 7.31
N TYR A 467 5.71 -14.91 7.60
CA TYR A 467 6.27 -16.25 7.83
C TYR A 467 5.48 -17.02 8.89
N ARG A 468 5.09 -16.36 9.99
CA ARG A 468 4.38 -17.00 11.11
C ARG A 468 3.03 -17.57 10.70
N ASN A 469 2.22 -16.82 9.94
CA ASN A 469 0.88 -17.29 9.56
C ASN A 469 0.94 -18.30 8.40
N ARG A 470 1.85 -18.10 7.44
CA ARG A 470 2.05 -19.05 6.32
C ARG A 470 2.44 -20.42 6.83
N LEU A 471 3.38 -20.47 7.77
CA LEU A 471 3.85 -21.73 8.36
C LEU A 471 2.80 -22.35 9.29
N ALA A 472 2.16 -21.57 10.16
CA ALA A 472 1.19 -22.10 11.13
C ALA A 472 -0.09 -22.68 10.49
N HIS A 473 -0.55 -22.13 9.37
CA HIS A 473 -1.77 -22.58 8.70
C HIS A 473 -1.50 -23.49 7.49
N LEU A 474 -0.23 -23.71 7.14
CA LEU A 474 0.19 -24.32 5.86
C LEU A 474 -0.53 -23.70 4.65
N ALA A 475 -1.04 -22.48 4.80
CA ALA A 475 -1.85 -21.80 3.82
C ALA A 475 -0.90 -20.96 2.96
N ARG A 476 -0.98 -21.12 1.63
CA ARG A 476 -0.13 -20.39 0.67
C ARG A 476 1.36 -20.72 0.76
N LEU A 477 1.71 -21.94 1.21
CA LEU A 477 3.06 -22.48 1.05
C LEU A 477 3.15 -23.23 -0.27
N LYS A 478 4.06 -22.79 -1.14
CA LYS A 478 4.50 -23.52 -2.34
C LYS A 478 5.67 -24.42 -1.94
N ASN A 479 5.92 -25.50 -2.70
CA ASN A 479 7.07 -26.40 -2.43
C ASN A 479 8.41 -25.65 -2.42
N ARG A 480 8.52 -24.54 -3.17
CA ARG A 480 9.72 -23.68 -3.19
C ARG A 480 9.91 -22.87 -1.90
N ASP A 481 8.88 -22.73 -1.06
CA ASP A 481 8.93 -21.92 0.16
C ASP A 481 9.51 -22.68 1.36
N LEU A 482 9.60 -24.01 1.28
CA LEU A 482 10.18 -24.87 2.33
C LEU A 482 11.56 -25.34 1.89
N ASN A 483 12.57 -24.54 2.20
CA ASN A 483 13.92 -24.83 1.75
C ASN A 483 14.98 -24.33 2.75
N PRO A 484 16.23 -24.83 2.68
CA PRO A 484 17.25 -24.48 3.66
C PRO A 484 17.61 -22.99 3.70
N GLN A 485 17.36 -22.24 2.63
CA GLN A 485 17.59 -20.80 2.61
C GLN A 485 16.57 -20.06 3.50
N ILE A 486 15.31 -20.48 3.50
CA ILE A 486 14.30 -19.89 4.38
C ILE A 486 14.57 -20.29 5.83
N ALA A 487 14.96 -21.54 6.09
CA ALA A 487 15.45 -21.96 7.40
C ALA A 487 16.62 -21.10 7.90
N ALA A 488 17.59 -20.79 7.03
CA ALA A 488 18.72 -19.89 7.36
C ALA A 488 18.25 -18.47 7.73
N ARG A 489 17.27 -17.92 7.00
CA ARG A 489 16.65 -16.61 7.34
C ARG A 489 16.01 -16.65 8.72
N MET A 490 15.29 -17.72 9.04
CA MET A 490 14.62 -17.88 10.33
C MET A 490 15.61 -17.98 11.49
N MET A 491 16.74 -18.68 11.29
CA MET A 491 17.81 -18.74 12.28
C MET A 491 18.50 -17.39 12.50
N TYR A 492 18.65 -16.58 11.44
CA TYR A 492 19.12 -15.20 11.57
C TYR A 492 18.19 -14.36 12.45
N LEU A 493 16.89 -14.35 12.16
CA LEU A 493 15.89 -13.59 12.94
C LEU A 493 15.82 -14.07 14.40
N PHE A 494 15.88 -15.38 14.62
CA PHE A 494 15.93 -15.95 15.97
C PHE A 494 17.17 -15.50 16.74
N THR A 495 18.34 -15.55 16.10
CA THR A 495 19.61 -15.16 16.72
C THR A 495 19.63 -13.66 17.05
N ASP A 496 19.09 -12.82 16.18
CA ASP A 496 18.96 -11.37 16.40
C ASP A 496 18.11 -11.05 17.64
N VAL A 497 16.92 -11.64 17.73
CA VAL A 497 16.03 -11.48 18.90
C VAL A 497 16.71 -11.99 20.18
N LEU A 498 17.38 -13.14 20.12
CA LEU A 498 18.09 -13.72 21.26
C LEU A 498 19.20 -12.81 21.77
N VAL A 499 20.05 -12.30 20.87
CA VAL A 499 21.17 -11.41 21.21
C VAL A 499 20.67 -10.13 21.86
N LYS A 500 19.60 -9.51 21.34
CA LYS A 500 19.02 -8.28 21.91
C LYS A 500 18.51 -8.47 23.33
N ILE A 501 17.85 -9.60 23.61
CA ILE A 501 17.36 -9.92 24.95
C ILE A 501 18.52 -10.13 25.91
N VAL A 502 19.56 -10.86 25.51
CA VAL A 502 20.75 -11.07 26.36
C VAL A 502 21.49 -9.76 26.60
N GLU A 503 21.71 -8.95 25.55
CA GLU A 503 22.33 -7.63 25.66
C GLU A 503 21.59 -6.75 26.68
N TRP A 504 20.27 -6.64 26.56
CA TRP A 504 19.48 -5.83 27.48
C TRP A 504 19.57 -6.26 28.94
N ASN A 505 19.58 -7.58 29.19
CA ASN A 505 19.61 -8.12 30.54
C ASN A 505 21.03 -8.14 31.15
N ASP A 506 22.09 -8.21 30.35
CA ASP A 506 23.49 -8.12 30.83
C ASP A 506 23.90 -6.65 31.14
N PHE A 507 23.21 -5.65 30.58
CA PHE A 507 23.48 -4.21 30.80
C PHE A 507 22.57 -3.52 31.84
N LYS A 508 21.69 -4.27 32.51
CA LYS A 508 20.91 -3.82 33.68
C LYS A 508 21.52 -4.39 34.95
#